data_AF-A0A954W0E8-F1
#
_entry.id   AF-A0A954W0E8-F1
#
_cell.length_a   1.000
_cell.length_b   1.000
_cell.length_c   1.000
_cell.angle_alpha   90.00
_cell.angle_beta   90.00
_cell.angle_gamma   90.00
#
_symmetry.space_group_name_H-M   'P 1'
#
loop_
_entity.id
_entity.type
_entity.pdbx_description
1 polymer ?
#
loop_
_entity_poly.entity_id
_entity_poly.type
_entity_poly.pdbx_seq_one_letter_code
_entity_poly.pdbx_strand_id
1 'polypeptide(L)'
;MSDYSLGHVEVSLSPLERFEEFLQSRGKRVTQQRKIIVEHVFRKHEHFDAEALIDEVARLESSPKVSRPTVYRTLRELVDAG
;
A
#
# COMPACT_ATOMS: atom_id res chain seq x y z
N MET A 1 24.46 -15.44 -15.29
CA MET A 1 23.54 -14.29 -15.12
C MET A 1 23.51 -13.99 -13.64
N SER A 2 24.04 -12.84 -13.25
CA SER A 2 24.14 -12.46 -11.83
C SER A 2 22.74 -12.19 -11.29
N ASP A 3 22.36 -12.90 -10.23
CA ASP A 3 21.13 -12.69 -9.49
C ASP A 3 21.24 -11.36 -8.73
N TYR A 4 20.61 -10.30 -9.25
CA TYR A 4 20.54 -8.98 -8.60
C TYR A 4 19.41 -8.98 -7.56
N SER A 5 19.47 -9.93 -6.63
CA SER A 5 18.58 -9.92 -5.48
C SER A 5 19.10 -8.89 -4.47
N LEU A 6 18.35 -7.81 -4.27
CA LEU A 6 18.60 -6.88 -3.17
C LEU A 6 18.46 -7.65 -1.84
N GLY A 7 19.47 -7.56 -0.97
CA GLY A 7 19.40 -8.19 0.35
C GLY A 7 18.24 -7.63 1.18
N HIS A 8 17.66 -8.45 2.05
CA HIS A 8 16.64 -7.99 3.00
C HIS A 8 17.28 -7.06 4.04
N VAL A 9 16.73 -5.86 4.21
CA VAL A 9 17.13 -4.93 5.27
C VAL A 9 16.21 -5.16 6.45
N GLU A 10 16.79 -5.44 7.63
CA GLU A 10 16.00 -5.45 8.87
C GLU A 10 15.52 -4.02 9.17
N VAL A 11 14.21 -3.85 9.20
CA VAL A 11 13.54 -2.59 9.53
C VAL A 11 12.73 -2.76 10.81
N SER A 12 12.64 -1.70 11.60
CA SER A 12 11.94 -1.71 12.90
C SER A 12 10.41 -1.72 12.78
N LEU A 13 9.86 -1.40 11.61
CA LEU A 13 8.43 -1.32 11.34
C LEU A 13 8.14 -1.95 9.98
N SER A 14 7.04 -2.69 9.90
CA SER A 14 6.46 -3.10 8.63
C SER A 14 6.02 -1.89 7.80
N PRO A 15 5.85 -2.04 6.47
CA PRO A 15 5.33 -0.97 5.63
C PRO A 15 3.97 -0.43 6.09
N LEU A 16 3.09 -1.31 6.60
CA LEU A 16 1.79 -0.92 7.13
C LEU A 16 1.95 -0.06 8.39
N GLU A 17 2.73 -0.50 9.38
CA GLU A 17 2.95 0.25 10.62
C GLU A 17 3.54 1.64 10.33
N ARG A 18 4.54 1.71 9.45
CA ARG A 18 5.15 2.99 9.03
C ARG A 18 4.12 3.92 8.38
N PHE A 19 3.26 3.38 7.51
CA PHE A 19 2.22 4.19 6.88
C PHE A 19 1.14 4.65 7.88
N GLU A 20 0.80 3.83 8.86
CA GLU A 20 -0.13 4.20 9.92
C GLU A 20 0.41 5.37 10.77
N GLU A 21 1.69 5.33 11.15
CA GLU A 21 2.37 6.44 11.83
C GLU A 21 2.34 7.72 10.98
N PHE A 22 2.64 7.62 9.68
CA PHE A 22 2.57 8.74 8.76
C PHE A 22 1.16 9.37 8.75
N LEU A 23 0.11 8.58 8.62
CA LEU A 23 -1.27 9.09 8.61
C LEU A 23 -1.64 9.74 9.95
N GLN A 24 -1.30 9.10 11.06
CA GLN A 24 -1.59 9.60 12.40
C GLN A 24 -0.90 10.94 12.66
N SER A 25 0.37 11.09 12.27
CA SER A 25 1.13 12.35 12.40
C SER A 25 0.49 13.52 11.63
N ARG A 26 -0.32 13.23 10.62
CA ARG A 26 -1.05 14.20 9.78
C ARG A 26 -2.52 14.35 10.18
N GLY A 27 -2.96 13.75 11.28
CA GLY A 27 -4.36 13.75 11.71
C GLY A 27 -5.31 13.03 10.75
N LYS A 28 -4.78 12.15 9.89
CA LYS A 28 -5.56 11.38 8.93
C LYS A 28 -6.01 10.07 9.55
N ARG A 29 -7.21 9.62 9.18
CA ARG A 29 -7.77 8.36 9.66
C ARG A 29 -7.08 7.16 9.01
N VAL A 30 -6.72 6.19 9.83
CA VAL A 30 -6.35 4.85 9.39
C VAL A 30 -7.64 4.04 9.22
N THR A 31 -7.96 3.64 7.99
CA THR A 31 -9.17 2.87 7.67
C THR A 31 -8.80 1.49 7.11
N GLN A 32 -9.68 0.50 7.26
CA GLN A 32 -9.43 -0.85 6.74
C GLN A 32 -9.13 -0.86 5.24
N GLN A 33 -9.81 -0.01 4.46
CA GLN A 33 -9.54 0.14 3.02
C GLN A 33 -8.10 0.58 2.74
N ARG A 34 -7.59 1.54 3.52
CA ARG A 34 -6.20 2.02 3.39
C ARG A 34 -5.21 0.91 3.75
N LYS A 35 -5.47 0.15 4.82
CA LYS A 35 -4.62 -0.98 5.22
C LYS A 35 -4.50 -2.03 4.10
N ILE A 36 -5.63 -2.44 3.53
CA ILE A 36 -5.68 -3.44 2.45
C ILE A 36 -4.91 -2.97 1.22
N ILE A 37 -5.04 -1.70 0.83
CA ILE A 37 -4.28 -1.15 -0.30
C ILE A 37 -2.77 -1.26 -0.03
N VAL A 38 -2.31 -0.86 1.16
CA VAL A 38 -0.88 -0.88 1.53
C VAL A 38 -0.37 -2.32 1.56
N GLU A 39 -1.06 -3.22 2.22
CA GLU A 39 -0.69 -4.63 2.27
C GLU A 39 -0.60 -5.25 0.87
N HIS A 40 -1.56 -4.95 -0.01
CA HIS A 40 -1.56 -5.45 -1.38
C HIS A 40 -0.39 -4.89 -2.21
N VAL A 41 -0.14 -3.58 -2.10
CA VAL A 41 0.98 -2.92 -2.79
C VAL A 41 2.32 -3.51 -2.36
N PHE A 42 2.56 -3.70 -1.05
CA PHE A 42 3.84 -4.20 -0.55
C PHE A 42 4.02 -5.71 -0.67
N ARG A 43 2.94 -6.48 -0.90
CA ARG A 43 3.04 -7.88 -1.34
C ARG A 43 3.41 -8.02 -2.81
N LYS A 44 3.16 -6.98 -3.61
CA LYS A 44 3.49 -6.94 -5.04
C LYS A 44 4.95 -6.50 -5.20
N HIS A 45 5.73 -7.27 -5.92
CA HIS A 45 7.15 -6.97 -6.19
C HIS A 45 7.40 -6.62 -7.67
N GLU A 46 6.34 -6.23 -8.38
CA GLU A 46 6.38 -5.83 -9.79
C GLU A 46 5.75 -4.44 -9.97
N HIS A 47 6.07 -3.78 -11.07
CA HIS A 47 5.44 -2.52 -11.46
C HIS A 47 3.94 -2.73 -11.75
N PHE A 48 3.12 -1.75 -11.37
CA PHE A 48 1.70 -1.72 -11.66
C PHE A 48 1.23 -0.30 -11.96
N ASP A 49 0.13 -0.18 -12.70
CA ASP A 49 -0.60 1.07 -12.82
C ASP A 49 -1.77 1.12 -11.82
N ALA A 50 -2.33 2.32 -11.63
CA ALA A 50 -3.40 2.52 -10.67
C ALA A 50 -4.69 1.77 -11.03
N GLU A 51 -4.94 1.54 -12.31
CA GLU A 51 -6.14 0.88 -12.81
C GLU A 51 -6.10 -0.62 -12.53
N ALA A 52 -4.96 -1.27 -12.80
CA ALA A 52 -4.69 -2.64 -12.44
C ALA A 52 -4.85 -2.85 -10.93
N LEU A 53 -4.32 -1.94 -10.10
CA LEU A 53 -4.47 -2.02 -8.65
C LEU A 53 -5.93 -1.89 -8.20
N ILE A 54 -6.70 -0.98 -8.80
CA ILE A 54 -8.13 -0.82 -8.51
C ILE A 54 -8.87 -2.14 -8.77
N ASP A 55 -8.63 -2.74 -9.93
CA ASP A 55 -9.29 -3.97 -10.34
C ASP A 55 -8.88 -5.16 -9.46
N GLU A 56 -7.61 -5.25 -9.07
CA GLU A 56 -7.10 -6.26 -8.14
C GLU A 56 -7.74 -6.13 -6.75
N VAL A 57 -7.73 -4.93 -6.17
CA VAL A 57 -8.29 -4.69 -4.83
C VAL A 57 -9.80 -4.90 -4.82
N ALA A 58 -10.51 -4.58 -5.92
CA ALA A 58 -11.94 -4.83 -6.06
C ALA A 58 -12.30 -6.32 -6.09
N ARG A 59 -11.37 -7.20 -6.49
CA ARG A 59 -11.55 -8.66 -6.52
C ARG A 59 -11.20 -9.35 -5.20
N LEU A 60 -10.72 -8.63 -4.19
CA LEU A 60 -10.41 -9.22 -2.89
C LEU A 60 -11.72 -9.50 -2.12
N GLU A 61 -12.09 -10.78 -2.02
CA GLU A 61 -13.29 -11.25 -1.31
C GLU A 61 -13.40 -10.75 0.14
N SER A 62 -12.27 -10.51 0.80
CA SER A 62 -12.19 -10.03 2.19
C SER A 62 -12.19 -8.50 2.33
N SER A 63 -12.22 -7.75 1.23
CA SER A 63 -12.11 -6.30 1.27
C SER A 63 -13.47 -5.59 1.29
N PRO A 64 -13.73 -4.65 2.21
CA PRO A 64 -14.83 -3.71 2.03
C PRO A 64 -14.65 -2.99 0.70
N LYS A 65 -15.75 -2.72 -0.02
CA LYS A 65 -15.73 -2.06 -1.34
C LYS A 65 -14.81 -0.84 -1.32
N VAL A 66 -13.65 -0.94 -1.98
CA VAL A 66 -12.71 0.16 -2.11
C VAL A 66 -13.07 0.95 -3.35
N SER A 67 -13.32 2.24 -3.18
CA SER A 67 -13.62 3.11 -4.31
C SER A 67 -12.32 3.59 -4.99
N ARG A 68 -12.40 3.86 -6.30
CA ARG A 68 -11.28 4.40 -7.09
C ARG A 68 -10.63 5.63 -6.43
N PRO A 69 -11.39 6.64 -5.95
CA PRO A 69 -10.78 7.78 -5.27
C PRO A 69 -10.00 7.41 -4.00
N THR A 70 -10.41 6.37 -3.28
CA THR A 70 -9.66 5.89 -2.11
C THR A 70 -8.33 5.26 -2.53
N VAL A 71 -8.29 4.49 -3.62
CA VAL A 71 -7.03 3.96 -4.17
C VAL A 71 -6.09 5.10 -4.56
N TYR A 72 -6.54 6.04 -5.39
CA TYR A 72 -5.73 7.17 -5.85
C TYR A 72 -5.18 8.02 -4.71
N ARG A 73 -6.01 8.35 -3.70
CA ARG A 73 -5.55 9.11 -2.53
C ARG A 73 -4.53 8.33 -1.70
N THR A 74 -4.74 7.03 -1.51
CA THR A 74 -3.82 6.19 -0.74
C THR A 74 -2.49 6.05 -1.45
N LEU A 75 -2.49 5.87 -2.78
CA LEU A 75 -1.26 5.86 -3.59
C LEU A 75 -0.49 7.17 -3.51
N ARG A 76 -1.18 8.32 -3.59
CA ARG A 76 -0.54 9.62 -3.40
C ARG A 76 0.09 9.74 -2.00
N GLU A 77 -0.62 9.31 -0.97
CA GLU A 77 -0.13 9.33 0.40
C GLU A 77 1.05 8.38 0.64
N LEU A 78 1.09 7.23 -0.05
CA LEU A 78 2.24 6.32 -0.03
C LEU A 78 3.48 7.01 -0.62
N VAL A 79 3.34 7.70 -1.76
CA VAL A 79 4.42 8.50 -2.36
C VAL A 79 4.87 9.62 -1.42
N ASP A 80 3.94 10.30 -0.77
CA ASP A 80 4.26 11.36 0.21
C ASP A 80 4.97 10.81 1.46
N ALA A 81 4.78 9.52 1.78
CA ALA A 81 5.34 8.86 2.96
C ALA A 81 6.77 8.33 2.76
N GLY A 82 7.21 8.13 1.51
CA GLY A 82 8.58 7.73 1.16
C GLY A 82 8.67 6.33 0.57
#